data_AF-A0A7Y9DVG9-F1
#
_entry.id   AF-A0A7Y9DVG9-F1
#
_cell.length_a   1.000
_cell.length_b   1.000
_cell.length_c   1.000
_cell.angle_alpha   90.00
_cell.angle_beta   90.00
_cell.angle_gamma   90.00
#
_symmetry.space_group_name_H-M   'P 1'
#
loop_
_entity.id
_entity.type
_entity.pdbx_description
1 polymer ?
#
loop_
_entity_poly.entity_id
_entity_poly.type
_entity_poly.pdbx_seq_one_letter_code
_entity_poly.pdbx_strand_id
1 'polypeptide(L)'
;MTQHVETGPAETAQADLSALAIDDDEARTGFIVDTLTDAFADLMTASPAAFRSKFRKMAGDPFAFYRGSACLFYADVVRLDDPWADERTSRVWIQGDLHAENFGTYMDGDGALVFALNDFDEAYLGAFTWDLRRLVASVALLGWSKAFSDETVSALVTTYVRAYLAALRSFHGNAGELDHALRRSGTDGAVRAALQRSRESSREALLARITEIEGDDRVFRSGPGVRRLDDAERAEVVEAFGRYLDTIPADKRLPDVAYEVVDVVGRSGFGIGSAGLPAYNVLIEGFNEALDNDVVISMKQAVVAAPSRVVTDERVASAFVHHGQRTALSQRALQAHADRLLGWTELRGVGYVVSELSPYEADLDWDDVTEPADVDAVLRYLGHATARAHAVADRDAEDADLVGFQVEDAVLEVVSGREDEFVADLVGFAHAYARVVRDDHRRFVEAFRSDRIPGVSGTA
;
A
#
# COMPACT_ATOMS: atom_id res chain seq x y z
N MET A 1 -39.41 -9.69 41.80
CA MET A 1 -38.20 -8.92 42.16
C MET A 1 -37.10 -9.47 41.27
N THR A 2 -37.05 -8.99 40.03
CA THR A 2 -36.16 -9.51 38.99
C THR A 2 -34.92 -8.62 39.01
N GLN A 3 -33.80 -9.18 39.45
CA GLN A 3 -32.53 -8.46 39.49
C GLN A 3 -32.05 -8.27 38.05
N HIS A 4 -32.05 -7.01 37.60
CA HIS A 4 -31.24 -6.59 36.46
C HIS A 4 -29.77 -6.68 36.88
N VAL A 5 -29.03 -7.55 36.20
CA VAL A 5 -27.57 -7.53 36.21
C VAL A 5 -27.17 -6.49 35.18
N GLU A 6 -26.82 -5.29 35.64
CA GLU A 6 -26.08 -4.31 34.83
C GLU A 6 -24.68 -4.89 34.58
N THR A 7 -24.46 -5.36 33.35
CA THR A 7 -23.10 -5.56 32.83
C THR A 7 -22.54 -4.18 32.50
N GLY A 8 -21.61 -3.70 33.33
CA GLY A 8 -20.83 -2.49 33.03
C GLY A 8 -20.02 -2.66 31.73
N PRO A 9 -19.57 -1.55 31.12
CA PRO A 9 -18.74 -1.61 29.92
C PRO A 9 -17.48 -2.42 30.21
N ALA A 10 -17.14 -3.35 29.31
CA ALA A 10 -15.88 -4.07 29.37
C ALA A 10 -14.75 -3.03 29.34
N GLU A 11 -13.91 -3.00 30.38
CA GLU A 11 -12.64 -2.27 30.36
C GLU A 11 -11.86 -2.76 29.14
N THR A 12 -11.78 -1.92 28.11
CA THR A 12 -10.94 -2.14 26.95
C THR A 12 -9.51 -2.26 27.44
N ALA A 13 -8.88 -3.41 27.23
CA ALA A 13 -7.47 -3.60 27.52
C ALA A 13 -6.69 -2.46 26.86
N GLN A 14 -6.08 -1.60 27.68
CA GLN A 14 -5.36 -0.44 27.18
C GLN A 14 -4.00 -0.91 26.67
N ALA A 15 -3.75 -0.77 25.36
CA ALA A 15 -2.44 -1.07 24.80
C ALA A 15 -1.37 -0.23 25.51
N ASP A 16 -0.29 -0.87 25.96
CA ASP A 16 0.83 -0.19 26.60
C ASP A 16 1.67 0.53 25.54
N LEU A 17 1.48 1.85 25.45
CA LEU A 17 2.25 2.74 24.58
C LEU A 17 3.27 3.59 25.38
N SER A 18 3.54 3.24 26.63
CA SER A 18 4.42 4.02 27.52
C SER A 18 5.83 4.20 26.94
N ALA A 19 6.30 3.24 26.15
CA ALA A 19 7.59 3.28 25.47
C ALA A 19 7.71 4.41 24.43
N LEU A 20 6.60 5.01 23.98
CA LEU A 20 6.60 6.06 22.93
C LEU A 20 6.86 7.48 23.46
N ALA A 21 6.84 7.69 24.78
CA ALA A 21 7.07 8.99 25.44
C ALA A 21 6.21 10.14 24.86
N ILE A 22 4.92 9.89 24.65
CA ILE A 22 3.97 10.80 23.98
C ILE A 22 3.53 12.00 24.83
N ASP A 23 3.84 12.01 26.12
CA ASP A 23 3.39 13.04 27.07
C ASP A 23 4.29 14.30 27.09
N ASP A 24 5.50 14.23 26.52
CA ASP A 24 6.39 15.39 26.36
C ASP A 24 6.17 16.00 24.97
N ASP A 25 5.40 17.08 24.91
CA ASP A 25 5.01 17.74 23.66
C ASP A 25 6.20 18.18 22.80
N GLU A 26 7.26 18.73 23.41
CA GLU A 26 8.41 19.23 22.66
C GLU A 26 9.32 18.10 22.20
N ALA A 27 9.57 17.10 23.07
CA ALA A 27 10.34 15.92 22.68
C ALA A 27 9.62 15.11 21.60
N ARG A 28 8.29 14.93 21.70
CA ARG A 28 7.49 14.24 20.67
C ARG A 28 7.47 15.03 19.36
N THR A 29 7.35 16.36 19.41
CA THR A 29 7.43 17.21 18.21
C THR A 29 8.81 17.07 17.54
N GLY A 30 9.89 17.10 18.32
CA GLY A 30 11.25 16.85 17.81
C GLY A 30 11.36 15.49 17.11
N PHE A 31 10.89 14.42 17.76
CA PHE A 31 10.88 13.07 17.20
C PHE A 31 10.11 12.98 15.86
N ILE A 32 8.95 13.62 15.74
CA ILE A 32 8.17 13.67 14.49
C ILE A 32 8.96 14.38 13.40
N VAL A 33 9.51 15.57 13.70
CA VAL A 33 10.27 16.38 12.73
C VAL A 33 11.51 15.64 12.26
N ASP A 34 12.28 15.05 13.18
CA ASP A 34 13.49 14.31 12.87
C ASP A 34 13.16 13.08 12.02
N THR A 35 12.15 12.31 12.39
CA THR A 35 11.74 11.11 11.63
C THR A 35 11.30 11.45 10.21
N LEU A 36 10.51 12.51 10.02
CA LEU A 36 10.09 12.95 8.69
C LEU A 36 11.27 13.51 7.87
N THR A 37 12.18 14.24 8.53
CA THR A 37 13.35 14.82 7.87
C THR A 37 14.30 13.72 7.41
N ASP A 38 14.63 12.76 8.28
CA ASP A 38 15.47 11.61 7.96
C ASP A 38 14.84 10.70 6.90
N ALA A 39 13.50 10.60 6.91
CA ALA A 39 12.78 9.81 5.92
C ALA A 39 12.82 10.44 4.52
N PHE A 40 12.75 11.76 4.45
CA PHE A 40 12.46 12.47 3.21
C PHE A 40 13.55 13.46 2.75
N ALA A 41 14.69 13.56 3.44
CA ALA A 41 15.74 14.56 3.18
C ALA A 41 16.11 14.72 1.70
N ASP A 42 16.42 13.61 1.03
CA ASP A 42 16.83 13.62 -0.39
C ASP A 42 15.68 14.10 -1.29
N LEU A 43 14.46 13.68 -0.99
CA LEU A 43 13.28 14.01 -1.78
C LEU A 43 12.82 15.45 -1.56
N MET A 44 12.92 15.95 -0.32
CA MET A 44 12.71 17.36 0.02
C MET A 44 13.71 18.25 -0.70
N THR A 45 14.97 17.82 -0.77
CA THR A 45 16.04 18.53 -1.50
C THR A 45 15.79 18.51 -3.01
N ALA A 46 15.41 17.36 -3.56
CA ALA A 46 15.15 17.20 -4.99
C ALA A 46 13.92 17.98 -5.45
N SER A 47 12.86 18.05 -4.64
CA SER A 47 11.64 18.78 -4.99
C SER A 47 10.93 19.41 -3.78
N PRO A 48 11.41 20.57 -3.30
CA PRO A 48 10.79 21.27 -2.16
C PRO A 48 9.31 21.60 -2.40
N ALA A 49 8.95 21.96 -3.64
CA ALA A 49 7.57 22.28 -4.00
C ALA A 49 6.63 21.07 -3.94
N ALA A 50 7.08 19.89 -4.38
CA ALA A 50 6.30 18.66 -4.27
C ALA A 50 6.09 18.27 -2.81
N PHE A 51 7.13 18.38 -1.98
CA PHE A 51 7.01 18.12 -0.54
C PHE A 51 6.12 19.10 0.19
N ARG A 52 6.16 20.37 -0.20
CA ARG A 52 5.21 21.36 0.32
C ARG A 52 3.77 20.99 0.02
N SER A 53 3.50 20.45 -1.18
CA SER A 53 2.17 19.93 -1.52
C SER A 53 1.82 18.68 -0.71
N LYS A 54 2.76 17.72 -0.57
CA LYS A 54 2.61 16.54 0.28
C LYS A 54 2.24 16.92 1.72
N PHE A 55 3.00 17.81 2.34
CA PHE A 55 2.78 18.22 3.73
C PHE A 55 1.48 19.00 3.90
N ARG A 56 1.03 19.77 2.89
CA ARG A 56 -0.31 20.38 2.91
C ARG A 56 -1.43 19.34 2.86
N LYS A 57 -1.28 18.27 2.08
CA LYS A 57 -2.24 17.15 2.07
C LYS A 57 -2.26 16.45 3.44
N MET A 58 -1.08 16.14 4.00
CA MET A 58 -0.96 15.55 5.34
C MET A 58 -1.55 16.45 6.43
N ALA A 59 -1.44 17.78 6.29
CA ALA A 59 -2.00 18.73 7.24
C ALA A 59 -3.54 18.78 7.20
N GLY A 60 -4.19 18.24 6.15
CA GLY A 60 -5.63 18.30 5.96
C GLY A 60 -6.42 17.58 7.06
N ASP A 61 -5.99 16.38 7.43
CA ASP A 61 -6.64 15.57 8.47
C ASP A 61 -5.70 14.47 9.01
N PRO A 62 -6.00 13.88 10.20
CA PRO A 62 -5.18 12.85 10.82
C PRO A 62 -5.01 11.57 9.99
N PHE A 63 -5.99 11.17 9.18
CA PHE A 63 -5.91 9.99 8.33
C PHE A 63 -4.94 10.25 7.16
N ALA A 64 -5.03 11.41 6.51
CA ALA A 64 -4.08 11.86 5.49
C ALA A 64 -2.64 11.99 6.03
N PHE A 65 -2.49 12.46 7.28
CA PHE A 65 -1.20 12.45 7.96
C PHE A 65 -0.65 11.03 8.14
N TYR A 66 -1.47 10.12 8.68
CA TYR A 66 -1.09 8.73 8.95
C TYR A 66 -0.58 7.98 7.73
N ARG A 67 -1.28 8.11 6.59
CA ARG A 67 -0.83 7.53 5.32
C ARG A 67 0.41 8.21 4.76
N GLY A 68 0.62 9.49 5.07
CA GLY A 68 1.79 10.25 4.61
C GLY A 68 3.05 10.02 5.45
N SER A 69 2.94 9.38 6.61
CA SER A 69 3.97 9.24 7.63
C SER A 69 4.24 7.79 8.05
N ALA A 70 4.20 6.83 7.11
CA ALA A 70 4.51 5.42 7.38
C ALA A 70 5.84 5.23 8.16
N CYS A 71 6.87 6.01 7.85
CA CYS A 71 8.13 6.01 8.60
C CYS A 71 7.97 6.29 10.10
N LEU A 72 7.04 7.17 10.50
CA LEU A 72 6.77 7.50 11.90
C LEU A 72 6.13 6.32 12.62
N PHE A 73 5.18 5.64 11.97
CA PHE A 73 4.60 4.41 12.52
C PHE A 73 5.64 3.33 12.77
N TYR A 74 6.55 3.10 11.83
CA TYR A 74 7.60 2.10 12.02
C TYR A 74 8.60 2.49 13.11
N ALA A 75 8.94 3.78 13.21
CA ALA A 75 9.79 4.29 14.29
C ALA A 75 9.16 4.14 15.69
N ASP A 76 7.84 4.12 15.78
CA ASP A 76 7.11 3.83 17.01
C ASP A 76 6.94 2.32 17.25
N VAL A 77 6.39 1.59 16.27
CA VAL A 77 5.94 0.20 16.46
C VAL A 77 7.09 -0.75 16.80
N VAL A 78 8.30 -0.46 16.34
CA VAL A 78 9.51 -1.25 16.68
C VAL A 78 9.91 -1.12 18.15
N ARG A 79 9.42 -0.08 18.85
CA ARG A 79 9.67 0.16 20.28
C ARG A 79 8.59 -0.47 21.17
N LEU A 80 7.54 -1.04 20.57
CA LEU A 80 6.44 -1.67 21.28
C LEU A 80 6.66 -3.18 21.34
N ASP A 81 6.25 -3.78 22.45
CA ASP A 81 6.25 -5.23 22.56
C ASP A 81 5.25 -5.85 21.58
N ASP A 82 5.64 -6.99 21.03
CA ASP A 82 4.79 -7.79 20.16
C ASP A 82 4.71 -9.24 20.66
N PRO A 83 3.72 -9.55 21.51
CA PRO A 83 3.57 -10.90 22.06
C PRO A 83 2.99 -11.90 21.05
N TRP A 84 2.66 -11.43 19.84
CA TRP A 84 2.03 -12.22 18.78
C TRP A 84 2.97 -12.52 17.61
N ALA A 85 4.23 -12.07 17.68
CA ALA A 85 5.25 -12.37 16.70
C ALA A 85 6.35 -13.27 17.29
N ASP A 86 6.72 -14.33 16.58
CA ASP A 86 7.86 -15.19 16.87
C ASP A 86 8.95 -15.04 15.79
N GLU A 87 9.97 -15.91 15.80
CA GLU A 87 11.05 -15.87 14.81
C GLU A 87 10.56 -15.98 13.35
N ARG A 88 9.49 -16.75 13.11
CA ARG A 88 8.89 -16.94 11.78
C ARG A 88 7.95 -15.79 11.46
N THR A 89 6.99 -15.51 12.33
CA THR A 89 5.92 -14.54 12.06
C THR A 89 6.39 -13.08 12.13
N SER A 90 7.63 -12.83 12.58
CA SER A 90 8.36 -11.56 12.44
C SER A 90 9.04 -11.36 11.07
N ARG A 91 8.99 -12.36 10.18
CA ARG A 91 9.60 -12.35 8.84
C ARG A 91 8.63 -12.85 7.79
N VAL A 92 7.46 -12.22 7.71
CA VAL A 92 6.50 -12.46 6.63
C VAL A 92 6.51 -11.28 5.67
N TRP A 93 6.09 -11.51 4.43
CA TRP A 93 5.82 -10.41 3.53
C TRP A 93 4.63 -9.59 4.06
N ILE A 94 4.85 -8.28 4.20
CA ILE A 94 3.86 -7.28 4.58
C ILE A 94 3.73 -6.25 3.46
N GLN A 95 2.55 -5.69 3.26
CA GLN A 95 2.34 -4.59 2.33
C GLN A 95 2.99 -3.30 2.84
N GLY A 96 3.15 -3.16 4.17
CA GLY A 96 4.01 -2.16 4.78
C GLY A 96 3.31 -0.82 5.02
N ASP A 97 2.37 -0.41 4.18
CA ASP A 97 1.54 0.78 4.38
C ASP A 97 0.05 0.46 4.54
N LEU A 98 -0.29 -0.65 5.23
CA LEU A 98 -1.63 -1.18 5.14
C LEU A 98 -2.64 -0.27 5.87
N HIS A 99 -3.56 0.30 5.12
CA HIS A 99 -4.61 1.18 5.63
C HIS A 99 -5.92 1.03 4.82
N ALA A 100 -7.03 1.53 5.34
CA ALA A 100 -8.37 1.29 4.77
C ALA A 100 -8.50 1.70 3.28
N GLU A 101 -7.76 2.71 2.84
CA GLU A 101 -7.72 3.17 1.43
C GLU A 101 -6.72 2.42 0.53
N ASN A 102 -5.88 1.50 1.05
CA ASN A 102 -4.90 0.73 0.26
C ASN A 102 -5.48 -0.61 -0.21
N PHE A 103 -6.76 -0.58 -0.60
CA PHE A 103 -7.45 -1.70 -1.21
C PHE A 103 -8.20 -1.22 -2.44
N GLY A 104 -8.21 -2.06 -3.46
CA GLY A 104 -8.93 -1.75 -4.67
C GLY A 104 -8.98 -2.94 -5.61
N THR A 105 -9.26 -2.64 -6.85
CA THR A 105 -9.44 -3.61 -7.91
C THR A 105 -8.25 -3.60 -8.84
N TYR A 106 -7.93 -4.75 -9.40
CA TYR A 106 -6.99 -4.89 -10.51
C TYR A 106 -7.40 -6.07 -11.39
N MET A 107 -6.84 -6.12 -12.60
CA MET A 107 -6.95 -7.29 -13.47
C MET A 107 -5.76 -8.20 -13.19
N ASP A 108 -6.04 -9.43 -12.76
CA ASP A 108 -5.01 -10.40 -12.45
C ASP A 108 -4.35 -10.95 -13.71
N GLY A 109 -3.24 -11.67 -13.51
CA GLY A 109 -2.50 -12.32 -14.59
C GLY A 109 -3.29 -13.34 -15.41
N ASP A 110 -4.51 -13.73 -15.04
CA ASP A 110 -5.38 -14.60 -15.83
C ASP A 110 -6.54 -13.84 -16.51
N GLY A 111 -6.56 -12.51 -16.39
CA GLY A 111 -7.58 -11.65 -16.96
C GLY A 111 -8.87 -11.56 -16.13
N ALA A 112 -8.83 -11.96 -14.86
CA ALA A 112 -9.96 -11.83 -13.94
C ALA A 112 -9.84 -10.56 -13.08
N LEU A 113 -10.96 -9.86 -12.89
CA LEU A 113 -11.03 -8.73 -11.97
C LEU A 113 -11.13 -9.21 -10.53
N VAL A 114 -10.20 -8.76 -9.70
CA VAL A 114 -10.06 -9.15 -8.29
C VAL A 114 -9.96 -7.91 -7.42
N PHE A 115 -10.56 -7.97 -6.24
CA PHE A 115 -10.36 -6.98 -5.18
C PHE A 115 -9.27 -7.45 -4.21
N ALA A 116 -8.23 -6.65 -3.99
CA ALA A 116 -7.13 -6.99 -3.09
C ALA A 116 -6.41 -5.73 -2.56
N LEU A 117 -5.25 -5.93 -1.95
CA LEU A 117 -4.33 -4.87 -1.52
C LEU A 117 -3.75 -4.17 -2.76
N ASN A 118 -3.58 -2.85 -2.63
CA ASN A 118 -2.97 -1.96 -3.61
C ASN A 118 -1.71 -1.30 -3.02
N ASP A 119 -0.89 -0.70 -3.91
CA ASP A 119 0.32 0.07 -3.61
C ASP A 119 1.38 -0.73 -2.81
N PHE A 120 2.43 -1.19 -3.47
CA PHE A 120 3.47 -2.01 -2.83
C PHE A 120 4.79 -1.25 -2.65
N ASP A 121 4.74 0.09 -2.72
CA ASP A 121 5.91 0.97 -2.54
C ASP A 121 6.64 0.68 -1.21
N GLU A 122 5.87 0.40 -0.15
CA GLU A 122 6.36 0.18 1.22
C GLU A 122 6.52 -1.32 1.59
N ALA A 123 6.21 -2.22 0.65
CA ALA A 123 6.14 -3.65 0.92
C ALA A 123 7.52 -4.26 1.22
N TYR A 124 7.59 -5.04 2.31
CA TYR A 124 8.84 -5.57 2.85
C TYR A 124 8.62 -6.83 3.67
N LEU A 125 9.70 -7.39 4.23
CA LEU A 125 9.62 -8.43 5.25
C LEU A 125 9.53 -7.80 6.64
N GLY A 126 8.58 -8.25 7.44
CA GLY A 126 8.36 -7.78 8.79
C GLY A 126 7.37 -8.63 9.57
N ALA A 127 6.97 -8.15 10.74
CA ALA A 127 5.96 -8.85 11.53
C ALA A 127 4.58 -8.69 10.91
N PHE A 128 3.82 -9.79 10.76
CA PHE A 128 2.47 -9.76 10.18
C PHE A 128 1.53 -8.81 10.94
N THR A 129 1.78 -8.69 12.25
CA THR A 129 1.08 -7.79 13.18
C THR A 129 1.27 -6.33 12.81
N TRP A 130 2.36 -5.93 12.13
CA TRP A 130 2.57 -4.54 11.72
C TRP A 130 1.51 -4.11 10.71
N ASP A 131 1.21 -4.92 9.71
CA ASP A 131 0.12 -4.65 8.76
C ASP A 131 -1.24 -4.61 9.48
N LEU A 132 -1.50 -5.54 10.40
CA LEU A 132 -2.75 -5.57 11.16
C LEU A 132 -2.90 -4.35 12.08
N ARG A 133 -1.86 -4.02 12.86
CA ARG A 133 -1.78 -2.83 13.72
C ARG A 133 -1.95 -1.56 12.89
N ARG A 134 -1.30 -1.51 11.73
CA ARG A 134 -1.36 -0.36 10.83
C ARG A 134 -2.79 -0.14 10.31
N LEU A 135 -3.45 -1.22 9.88
CA LEU A 135 -4.81 -1.14 9.36
C LEU A 135 -5.81 -0.79 10.46
N VAL A 136 -5.78 -1.44 11.62
CA VAL A 136 -6.79 -1.19 12.68
C VAL A 136 -6.71 0.23 13.23
N ALA A 137 -5.51 0.81 13.33
CA ALA A 137 -5.34 2.23 13.63
C ALA A 137 -5.96 3.13 12.54
N SER A 138 -5.81 2.77 11.26
CA SER A 138 -6.47 3.49 10.16
C SER A 138 -8.01 3.40 10.24
N VAL A 139 -8.57 2.25 10.65
CA VAL A 139 -10.02 2.07 10.84
C VAL A 139 -10.52 2.95 11.98
N ALA A 140 -9.77 3.06 13.08
CA ALA A 140 -10.13 3.96 14.17
C ALA A 140 -10.05 5.44 13.76
N LEU A 141 -9.07 5.84 12.95
CA LEU A 141 -8.99 7.20 12.39
C LEU A 141 -10.14 7.49 11.42
N LEU A 142 -10.48 6.54 10.54
CA LEU A 142 -11.61 6.65 9.63
C LEU A 142 -12.94 6.75 10.40
N GLY A 143 -13.13 5.90 11.41
CA GLY A 143 -14.30 5.95 12.29
C GLY A 143 -14.42 7.27 13.04
N TRP A 144 -13.30 7.84 13.50
CA TRP A 144 -13.28 9.17 14.10
C TRP A 144 -13.70 10.26 13.10
N SER A 145 -13.19 10.23 11.87
CA SER A 145 -13.58 11.17 10.81
C SER A 145 -15.06 11.04 10.41
N LYS A 146 -15.64 9.84 10.53
CA LYS A 146 -17.08 9.57 10.31
C LYS A 146 -17.94 9.76 11.58
N ALA A 147 -17.37 10.26 12.67
CA ALA A 147 -18.03 10.48 13.96
C ALA A 147 -18.70 9.23 14.57
N PHE A 148 -18.11 8.05 14.36
CA PHE A 148 -18.54 6.82 15.01
C PHE A 148 -18.12 6.80 16.49
N SER A 149 -18.92 6.10 17.32
CA SER A 149 -18.59 5.91 18.73
C SER A 149 -17.42 4.92 18.91
N ASP A 150 -16.75 4.97 20.06
CA ASP A 150 -15.65 4.06 20.37
C ASP A 150 -16.11 2.59 20.39
N GLU A 151 -17.35 2.32 20.80
CA GLU A 151 -17.96 0.98 20.75
C GLU A 151 -18.15 0.50 19.31
N THR A 152 -18.58 1.41 18.42
CA THR A 152 -18.74 1.12 17.00
C THR A 152 -17.38 0.81 16.37
N VAL A 153 -16.37 1.64 16.62
CA VAL A 153 -15.00 1.41 16.15
C VAL A 153 -14.44 0.08 16.68
N SER A 154 -14.68 -0.24 17.96
CA SER A 154 -14.25 -1.52 18.55
C SER A 154 -14.90 -2.72 17.84
N ALA A 155 -16.19 -2.63 17.52
CA ALA A 155 -16.89 -3.67 16.78
C ALA A 155 -16.35 -3.82 15.36
N LEU A 156 -16.10 -2.70 14.66
CA LEU A 156 -15.54 -2.68 13.30
C LEU A 156 -14.13 -3.31 13.25
N VAL A 157 -13.24 -2.92 14.17
CA VAL A 157 -11.90 -3.51 14.30
C VAL A 157 -12.00 -5.01 14.62
N THR A 158 -12.92 -5.40 15.51
CA THR A 158 -13.19 -6.81 15.81
C THR A 158 -13.60 -7.58 14.55
N THR A 159 -14.52 -7.03 13.75
CA THR A 159 -14.95 -7.64 12.49
C THR A 159 -13.77 -7.88 11.54
N TYR A 160 -12.92 -6.88 11.35
CA TYR A 160 -11.73 -7.03 10.51
C TYR A 160 -10.80 -8.17 10.99
N VAL A 161 -10.40 -8.15 12.27
CA VAL A 161 -9.45 -9.12 12.81
C VAL A 161 -10.04 -10.54 12.79
N ARG A 162 -11.33 -10.68 13.11
CA ARG A 162 -12.01 -11.98 13.05
C ARG A 162 -12.13 -12.50 11.63
N ALA A 163 -12.38 -11.63 10.65
CA ALA A 163 -12.41 -12.01 9.24
C ALA A 163 -11.03 -12.45 8.75
N TYR A 164 -9.95 -11.76 9.17
CA TYR A 164 -8.58 -12.18 8.90
C TYR A 164 -8.29 -13.59 9.44
N LEU A 165 -8.57 -13.85 10.73
CA LEU A 165 -8.36 -15.17 11.33
C LEU A 165 -9.23 -16.25 10.68
N ALA A 166 -10.50 -15.94 10.36
CA ALA A 166 -11.40 -16.88 9.70
C ALA A 166 -10.90 -17.26 8.30
N ALA A 167 -10.37 -16.30 7.54
CA ALA A 167 -9.80 -16.53 6.22
C ALA A 167 -8.53 -17.39 6.31
N LEU A 168 -7.60 -17.11 7.22
CA LEU A 168 -6.41 -17.97 7.43
C LEU A 168 -6.81 -19.42 7.75
N ARG A 169 -7.81 -19.63 8.61
CA ARG A 169 -8.33 -20.98 8.90
C ARG A 169 -8.95 -21.67 7.69
N SER A 170 -9.53 -20.91 6.75
CA SER A 170 -10.06 -21.50 5.52
C SER A 170 -8.97 -21.93 4.54
N PHE A 171 -7.83 -21.23 4.55
CA PHE A 171 -6.69 -21.53 3.69
C PHE A 171 -5.85 -22.70 4.23
N HIS A 172 -5.86 -22.90 5.55
CA HIS A 172 -5.20 -24.00 6.23
C HIS A 172 -5.55 -25.35 5.60
N GLY A 173 -4.52 -26.07 5.12
CA GLY A 173 -4.67 -27.40 4.49
C GLY A 173 -5.31 -27.40 3.10
N ASN A 174 -5.70 -26.25 2.54
CA ASN A 174 -6.37 -26.11 1.25
C ASN A 174 -5.54 -25.29 0.24
N ALA A 175 -4.25 -25.60 0.15
CA ALA A 175 -3.30 -24.86 -0.67
C ALA A 175 -3.55 -24.92 -2.20
N GLY A 176 -4.51 -25.72 -2.66
CA GLY A 176 -4.75 -26.00 -4.07
C GLY A 176 -5.94 -25.28 -4.72
N GLU A 177 -6.74 -24.51 -3.99
CA GLU A 177 -7.95 -23.90 -4.58
C GLU A 177 -7.79 -22.38 -4.79
N LEU A 178 -7.80 -21.99 -6.07
CA LEU A 178 -7.91 -20.63 -6.60
C LEU A 178 -9.19 -19.88 -6.13
N ASP A 179 -9.98 -20.44 -5.21
CA ASP A 179 -11.37 -20.06 -4.92
C ASP A 179 -11.52 -18.97 -3.84
N HIS A 180 -10.41 -18.34 -3.44
CA HIS A 180 -10.42 -17.31 -2.39
C HIS A 180 -10.17 -15.88 -2.89
N ALA A 181 -10.02 -15.69 -4.20
CA ALA A 181 -9.98 -14.35 -4.78
C ALA A 181 -11.34 -13.65 -4.60
N LEU A 182 -11.32 -12.39 -4.15
CA LEU A 182 -12.54 -11.60 -4.01
C LEU A 182 -12.99 -11.10 -5.39
N ARG A 183 -13.85 -11.90 -6.03
CA ARG A 183 -14.44 -11.63 -7.34
C ARG A 183 -15.86 -11.13 -7.21
N ARG A 184 -16.36 -10.50 -8.27
CA ARG A 184 -17.70 -9.87 -8.31
C ARG A 184 -18.84 -10.80 -7.86
N SER A 185 -18.76 -12.10 -8.15
CA SER A 185 -19.77 -13.09 -7.77
C SER A 185 -19.79 -13.42 -6.28
N GLY A 186 -18.67 -13.26 -5.58
CA GLY A 186 -18.51 -13.55 -4.16
C GLY A 186 -18.49 -12.30 -3.27
N THR A 187 -18.77 -11.13 -3.84
CA THR A 187 -18.75 -9.84 -3.15
C THR A 187 -20.07 -9.10 -3.28
N ASP A 188 -20.37 -8.23 -2.33
CA ASP A 188 -21.52 -7.31 -2.33
C ASP A 188 -21.11 -5.89 -1.92
N GLY A 189 -22.10 -5.01 -1.76
CA GLY A 189 -21.91 -3.62 -1.31
C GLY A 189 -20.88 -2.83 -2.13
N ALA A 190 -20.09 -2.03 -1.42
CA ALA A 190 -19.09 -1.13 -2.01
C ALA A 190 -17.98 -1.88 -2.75
N VAL A 191 -17.57 -3.07 -2.29
CA VAL A 191 -16.56 -3.90 -2.97
C VAL A 191 -17.06 -4.39 -4.32
N ARG A 192 -18.31 -4.88 -4.39
CA ARG A 192 -18.92 -5.25 -5.67
C ARG A 192 -19.09 -4.05 -6.60
N ALA A 193 -19.40 -2.87 -6.05
CA ALA A 193 -19.50 -1.65 -6.83
C ALA A 193 -18.15 -1.23 -7.43
N ALA A 194 -17.06 -1.31 -6.66
CA ALA A 194 -15.70 -1.08 -7.16
C ALA A 194 -15.33 -2.03 -8.31
N LEU A 195 -15.60 -3.32 -8.14
CA LEU A 195 -15.40 -4.34 -9.19
C LEU A 195 -16.26 -4.09 -10.44
N GLN A 196 -17.49 -3.60 -10.26
CA GLN A 196 -18.35 -3.25 -11.37
C GLN A 196 -17.84 -2.02 -12.13
N ARG A 197 -17.36 -0.98 -11.43
CA ARG A 197 -16.73 0.20 -12.05
C ARG A 197 -15.50 -0.19 -12.85
N SER A 198 -14.62 -1.00 -12.27
CA SER A 198 -13.43 -1.52 -12.96
C SER A 198 -13.79 -2.30 -14.23
N ARG A 199 -14.87 -3.10 -14.19
CA ARG A 199 -15.39 -3.82 -15.37
C ARG A 199 -15.92 -2.90 -16.47
N GLU A 200 -16.45 -1.74 -16.11
CA GLU A 200 -16.97 -0.74 -17.06
C GLU A 200 -15.86 0.14 -17.64
N SER A 201 -14.66 0.12 -17.04
CA SER A 201 -13.47 0.77 -17.60
C SER A 201 -13.00 0.11 -18.90
N SER A 202 -12.30 0.87 -19.74
CA SER A 202 -11.68 0.35 -20.95
C SER A 202 -10.32 1.00 -21.22
N ARG A 203 -9.44 0.23 -21.88
CA ARG A 203 -8.14 0.72 -22.37
C ARG A 203 -8.32 1.83 -23.39
N GLU A 204 -9.29 1.72 -24.29
CA GLU A 204 -9.65 2.77 -25.24
C GLU A 204 -9.96 4.11 -24.53
N ALA A 205 -10.78 4.09 -23.46
CA ALA A 205 -11.13 5.29 -22.72
C ALA A 205 -9.91 5.88 -21.98
N LEU A 206 -9.04 5.03 -21.44
CA LEU A 206 -7.77 5.46 -20.84
C LEU A 206 -6.88 6.14 -21.89
N LEU A 207 -6.63 5.49 -23.02
CA LEU A 207 -5.81 6.00 -24.12
C LEU A 207 -6.37 7.32 -24.64
N ALA A 208 -7.67 7.41 -24.91
CA ALA A 208 -8.31 8.64 -25.40
C ALA A 208 -8.10 9.83 -24.44
N ARG A 209 -8.07 9.57 -23.13
CA ARG A 209 -7.86 10.57 -22.08
C ARG A 209 -6.41 11.07 -22.01
N ILE A 210 -5.41 10.21 -22.22
CA ILE A 210 -3.99 10.54 -21.97
C ILE A 210 -3.13 10.62 -23.24
N THR A 211 -3.66 10.20 -24.38
CA THR A 211 -2.99 10.23 -25.69
C THR A 211 -3.85 10.90 -26.75
N GLU A 212 -3.22 11.30 -27.85
CA GLU A 212 -3.87 11.79 -29.06
C GLU A 212 -3.13 11.28 -30.30
N ILE A 213 -3.74 11.45 -31.48
CA ILE A 213 -3.12 11.07 -32.75
C ILE A 213 -2.49 12.33 -33.38
N GLU A 214 -1.19 12.28 -33.65
CA GLU A 214 -0.46 13.30 -34.38
C GLU A 214 0.11 12.70 -35.68
N GLY A 215 -0.48 13.07 -36.82
CA GLY A 215 -0.16 12.41 -38.08
C GLY A 215 -0.71 10.98 -38.10
N ASP A 216 0.18 10.00 -38.24
CA ASP A 216 -0.17 8.57 -38.22
C ASP A 216 0.16 7.90 -36.86
N ASP A 217 0.82 8.63 -35.94
CA ASP A 217 1.33 8.08 -34.68
C ASP A 217 0.47 8.50 -33.48
N ARG A 218 0.35 7.60 -32.49
CA ARG A 218 -0.24 7.92 -31.17
C ARG A 218 0.84 8.52 -30.26
N VAL A 219 0.55 9.66 -29.66
CA VAL A 219 1.46 10.35 -28.72
C VAL A 219 0.75 10.71 -27.44
N PHE A 220 1.49 10.88 -26.34
CA PHE A 220 0.92 11.41 -25.11
C PHE A 220 0.42 12.84 -25.28
N ARG A 221 -0.71 13.19 -24.68
CA ARG A 221 -1.19 14.57 -24.63
C ARG A 221 -0.27 15.43 -23.77
N SER A 222 -0.09 16.69 -24.15
CA SER A 222 0.51 17.68 -23.27
C SER A 222 -0.45 18.08 -22.16
N GLY A 223 0.05 18.32 -20.95
CA GLY A 223 -0.79 18.74 -19.83
C GLY A 223 -0.03 18.85 -18.51
N PRO A 224 -0.74 19.23 -17.43
CA PRO A 224 -0.15 19.29 -16.09
C PRO A 224 0.52 17.96 -15.71
N GLY A 225 1.77 18.05 -15.27
CA GLY A 225 2.56 16.89 -14.88
C GLY A 225 3.09 16.03 -16.04
N VAL A 226 2.89 16.42 -17.31
CA VAL A 226 3.55 15.80 -18.47
C VAL A 226 4.76 16.64 -18.87
N ARG A 227 5.92 16.02 -19.02
CA ARG A 227 7.16 16.66 -19.46
C ARG A 227 7.71 15.94 -20.68
N ARG A 228 7.91 16.67 -21.78
CA ARG A 228 8.64 16.16 -22.95
C ARG A 228 10.12 15.99 -22.57
N LEU A 229 10.69 14.87 -23.00
CA LEU A 229 12.09 14.53 -22.77
C LEU A 229 12.94 15.08 -23.92
N ASP A 230 14.19 15.42 -23.64
CA ASP A 230 15.17 15.60 -24.70
C ASP A 230 15.66 14.25 -25.25
N ASP A 231 16.35 14.26 -26.38
CA ASP A 231 16.79 13.03 -27.07
C ASP A 231 17.69 12.15 -26.19
N ALA A 232 18.50 12.76 -25.32
CA ALA A 232 19.42 12.04 -24.45
C ALA A 232 18.67 11.33 -23.31
N GLU A 233 17.80 12.04 -22.60
CA GLU A 233 16.97 11.46 -21.54
C GLU A 233 16.01 10.41 -22.13
N ARG A 234 15.42 10.66 -23.30
CA ARG A 234 14.56 9.67 -23.98
C ARG A 234 15.33 8.39 -24.28
N ALA A 235 16.55 8.49 -24.83
CA ALA A 235 17.37 7.32 -25.14
C ALA A 235 17.70 6.49 -23.88
N GLU A 236 18.05 7.15 -22.77
CA GLU A 236 18.32 6.46 -21.49
C GLU A 236 17.08 5.74 -20.95
N VAL A 237 15.89 6.35 -21.05
CA VAL A 237 14.63 5.74 -20.60
C VAL A 237 14.26 4.54 -21.48
N VAL A 238 14.40 4.64 -22.79
CA VAL A 238 14.14 3.53 -23.73
C VAL A 238 15.12 2.38 -23.49
N GLU A 239 16.39 2.67 -23.21
CA GLU A 239 17.38 1.63 -22.86
C GLU A 239 17.03 0.94 -21.53
N ALA A 240 16.61 1.71 -20.53
CA ALA A 240 16.14 1.17 -19.25
C ALA A 240 14.85 0.33 -19.42
N PHE A 241 13.93 0.75 -20.30
CA PHE A 241 12.76 -0.03 -20.66
C PHE A 241 13.16 -1.38 -21.31
N GLY A 242 14.13 -1.37 -22.22
CA GLY A 242 14.67 -2.59 -22.83
C GLY A 242 15.21 -3.58 -21.79
N ARG A 243 15.96 -3.10 -20.78
CA ARG A 243 16.42 -3.94 -19.66
C ARG A 243 15.28 -4.49 -18.80
N TYR A 244 14.20 -3.73 -18.63
CA TYR A 244 13.04 -4.16 -17.85
C TYR A 244 12.41 -5.43 -18.44
N LEU A 245 12.40 -5.59 -19.77
CA LEU A 245 11.82 -6.76 -20.42
C LEU A 245 12.44 -8.06 -19.94
N ASP A 246 13.73 -8.06 -19.55
CA ASP A 246 14.43 -9.21 -19.00
C ASP A 246 13.99 -9.58 -17.57
N THR A 247 13.28 -8.69 -16.89
CA THR A 247 12.80 -8.88 -15.51
C THR A 247 11.36 -9.42 -15.42
N ILE A 248 10.64 -9.44 -16.55
CA ILE A 248 9.30 -10.02 -16.65
C ILE A 248 9.42 -11.55 -16.80
N PRO A 249 8.62 -12.36 -16.06
CA PRO A 249 8.59 -13.82 -16.23
C PRO A 249 8.32 -14.20 -17.69
N ALA A 250 9.16 -15.08 -18.25
CA ALA A 250 9.16 -15.37 -19.69
C ALA A 250 7.83 -15.96 -20.18
N ASP A 251 7.16 -16.75 -19.33
CA ASP A 251 5.84 -17.35 -19.56
C ASP A 251 4.69 -16.35 -19.54
N LYS A 252 4.91 -15.14 -18.99
CA LYS A 252 3.92 -14.06 -18.87
C LYS A 252 4.09 -12.96 -19.94
N ARG A 253 5.15 -13.00 -20.74
CA ARG A 253 5.43 -11.98 -21.76
C ARG A 253 4.35 -11.93 -22.85
N LEU A 254 4.09 -10.74 -23.34
CA LEU A 254 3.25 -10.47 -24.50
C LEU A 254 3.97 -10.90 -25.79
N PRO A 255 3.25 -11.02 -26.92
CA PRO A 255 3.88 -11.24 -28.22
C PRO A 255 4.92 -10.15 -28.53
N ASP A 256 5.94 -10.47 -29.31
CA ASP A 256 7.09 -9.57 -29.57
C ASP A 256 6.69 -8.18 -30.10
N VAL A 257 5.58 -8.07 -30.85
CA VAL A 257 5.05 -6.79 -31.34
C VAL A 257 4.68 -5.83 -30.20
N ALA A 258 4.27 -6.35 -29.05
CA ALA A 258 3.72 -5.58 -27.93
C ALA A 258 4.75 -4.78 -27.12
N TYR A 259 5.99 -4.64 -27.60
CA TYR A 259 7.06 -3.96 -26.86
C TYR A 259 7.74 -2.86 -27.68
N GLU A 260 7.24 -2.56 -28.88
CA GLU A 260 7.71 -1.42 -29.65
C GLU A 260 7.33 -0.11 -28.95
N VAL A 261 8.32 0.75 -28.70
CA VAL A 261 8.10 2.03 -28.00
C VAL A 261 7.65 3.11 -28.98
N VAL A 262 6.42 3.57 -28.78
CA VAL A 262 5.78 4.60 -29.60
C VAL A 262 6.15 6.02 -29.11
N ASP A 263 5.86 6.33 -27.84
CA ASP A 263 6.15 7.64 -27.23
C ASP A 263 6.59 7.50 -25.77
N VAL A 264 7.34 8.48 -25.26
CA VAL A 264 7.83 8.51 -23.88
C VAL A 264 7.71 9.91 -23.30
N VAL A 265 7.14 10.02 -22.11
CA VAL A 265 7.05 11.28 -21.37
C VAL A 265 7.50 11.13 -19.93
N GLY A 266 8.14 12.17 -19.40
CA GLY A 266 8.35 12.34 -17.98
C GLY A 266 7.04 12.70 -17.28
N ARG A 267 6.86 12.20 -16.07
CA ARG A 267 5.67 12.44 -15.25
C ARG A 267 6.04 13.05 -13.90
N SER A 268 5.18 13.94 -13.41
CA SER A 268 5.27 14.51 -12.07
C SER A 268 3.87 14.65 -11.44
N GLY A 269 3.82 14.83 -10.12
CA GLY A 269 2.56 15.05 -9.39
C GLY A 269 1.86 13.79 -8.88
N PHE A 270 2.59 12.70 -8.66
CA PHE A 270 2.08 11.49 -8.01
C PHE A 270 1.66 11.76 -6.55
N GLY A 271 0.88 10.86 -5.97
CA GLY A 271 0.22 10.99 -4.66
C GLY A 271 1.13 11.31 -3.46
N ILE A 272 0.57 11.23 -2.25
CA ILE A 272 1.30 11.61 -1.01
C ILE A 272 2.59 10.78 -0.86
N GLY A 273 2.56 9.48 -1.17
CA GLY A 273 3.71 8.56 -1.03
C GLY A 273 4.90 8.86 -1.95
N SER A 274 4.67 9.34 -3.17
CA SER A 274 5.69 9.42 -4.22
C SER A 274 6.04 10.86 -4.65
N ALA A 275 5.77 11.83 -3.78
CA ALA A 275 6.05 13.24 -4.04
C ALA A 275 7.53 13.46 -4.35
N GLY A 276 7.83 14.17 -5.44
CA GLY A 276 9.19 14.56 -5.82
C GLY A 276 10.00 13.49 -6.57
N LEU A 277 9.46 12.28 -6.74
CA LEU A 277 10.15 11.21 -7.46
C LEU A 277 9.96 11.34 -8.98
N PRO A 278 11.02 11.10 -9.78
CA PRO A 278 10.91 10.87 -11.20
C PRO A 278 10.00 9.67 -11.51
N ALA A 279 9.15 9.82 -12.51
CA ALA A 279 8.54 8.69 -13.19
C ALA A 279 8.42 8.99 -14.68
N TYR A 280 8.23 7.94 -15.46
CA TYR A 280 8.06 8.00 -16.91
C TYR A 280 6.87 7.16 -17.31
N ASN A 281 6.12 7.64 -18.30
CA ASN A 281 5.15 6.81 -19.01
C ASN A 281 5.73 6.48 -20.37
N VAL A 282 5.76 5.19 -20.70
CA VAL A 282 6.18 4.64 -21.99
C VAL A 282 4.93 4.09 -22.66
N LEU A 283 4.59 4.63 -23.83
CA LEU A 283 3.53 4.09 -24.69
C LEU A 283 4.16 3.03 -25.58
N ILE A 284 3.61 1.82 -25.53
CA ILE A 284 4.04 0.70 -26.37
C ILE A 284 2.89 0.24 -27.24
N GLU A 285 3.21 -0.33 -28.40
CA GLU A 285 2.24 -1.13 -29.15
C GLU A 285 1.70 -2.25 -28.26
N GLY A 286 0.43 -2.61 -28.42
CA GLY A 286 -0.15 -3.69 -27.65
C GLY A 286 -0.07 -5.04 -28.36
N PHE A 287 -1.06 -5.89 -28.14
CA PHE A 287 -1.08 -7.28 -28.63
C PHE A 287 -1.10 -7.41 -30.17
N ASN A 288 -1.40 -6.32 -30.89
CA ASN A 288 -1.36 -6.22 -32.35
C ASN A 288 -1.28 -4.75 -32.78
N GLU A 289 -1.03 -4.49 -34.07
CA GLU A 289 -0.86 -3.14 -34.65
C GLU A 289 -2.12 -2.23 -34.61
N ALA A 290 -3.26 -2.68 -34.07
CA ALA A 290 -4.43 -1.82 -33.91
C ALA A 290 -4.23 -0.78 -32.79
N LEU A 291 -4.49 0.48 -33.10
CA LEU A 291 -4.29 1.61 -32.18
C LEU A 291 -5.14 1.57 -30.89
N ASP A 292 -6.16 0.72 -30.81
CA ASP A 292 -7.06 0.63 -29.65
C ASP A 292 -6.52 -0.25 -28.51
N ASN A 293 -5.39 -0.94 -28.77
CA ASN A 293 -4.82 -1.88 -27.82
C ASN A 293 -3.45 -1.49 -27.27
N ASP A 294 -2.91 -0.32 -27.66
CA ASP A 294 -1.67 0.24 -27.11
C ASP A 294 -1.67 0.23 -25.58
N VAL A 295 -0.51 -0.08 -25.00
CA VAL A 295 -0.36 -0.22 -23.55
C VAL A 295 0.48 0.93 -23.02
N VAL A 296 0.11 1.46 -21.86
CA VAL A 296 0.91 2.47 -21.17
C VAL A 296 1.63 1.80 -20.02
N ILE A 297 2.95 1.82 -20.07
CA ILE A 297 3.83 1.32 -19.02
C ILE A 297 4.28 2.49 -18.16
N SER A 298 4.10 2.34 -16.85
CA SER A 298 4.62 3.26 -15.84
C SER A 298 5.99 2.77 -15.37
N MET A 299 7.01 3.59 -15.47
CA MET A 299 8.32 3.39 -14.86
C MET A 299 8.48 4.40 -13.73
N LYS A 300 8.32 3.95 -12.48
CA LYS A 300 8.30 4.82 -11.30
C LYS A 300 9.51 4.56 -10.43
N GLN A 301 10.23 5.61 -10.06
CA GLN A 301 11.35 5.46 -9.13
C GLN A 301 10.84 4.94 -7.79
N ALA A 302 11.43 3.85 -7.30
CA ALA A 302 10.98 3.22 -6.07
C ALA A 302 11.48 3.97 -4.83
N VAL A 303 10.65 3.99 -3.78
CA VAL A 303 10.97 4.61 -2.48
C VAL A 303 11.78 3.69 -1.59
N VAL A 304 12.49 4.27 -0.62
CA VAL A 304 13.01 3.53 0.53
C VAL A 304 11.81 3.12 1.39
N ALA A 305 11.60 1.82 1.59
CA ALA A 305 10.46 1.32 2.35
C ALA A 305 10.63 1.67 3.84
N ALA A 306 9.62 2.24 4.46
CA ALA A 306 9.55 2.58 5.86
C ALA A 306 9.88 1.38 6.78
N PRO A 307 9.36 0.14 6.56
CA PRO A 307 9.81 -1.02 7.34
C PRO A 307 11.31 -1.27 7.25
N SER A 308 11.94 -1.05 6.08
CA SER A 308 13.38 -1.29 5.88
C SER A 308 14.28 -0.39 6.72
N ARG A 309 13.74 0.69 7.30
CA ARG A 309 14.47 1.60 8.20
C ARG A 309 14.63 1.04 9.62
N VAL A 310 13.77 0.09 10.00
CA VAL A 310 13.75 -0.48 11.36
C VAL A 310 14.06 -1.98 11.37
N VAL A 311 13.88 -2.67 10.25
CA VAL A 311 14.30 -4.06 10.08
C VAL A 311 15.82 -4.11 9.90
N THR A 312 16.50 -4.74 10.86
CA THR A 312 17.98 -4.83 10.92
C THR A 312 18.53 -6.16 10.40
N ASP A 313 17.69 -7.06 9.90
CA ASP A 313 18.12 -8.34 9.35
C ASP A 313 18.85 -8.16 8.01
N GLU A 314 20.16 -8.37 8.02
CA GLU A 314 21.02 -8.26 6.83
C GLU A 314 20.62 -9.24 5.72
N ARG A 315 20.02 -10.39 6.05
CA ARG A 315 19.57 -11.36 5.03
C ARG A 315 18.44 -10.79 4.19
N VAL A 316 17.54 -10.04 4.82
CA VAL A 316 16.45 -9.33 4.14
C VAL A 316 17.03 -8.19 3.30
N ALA A 317 17.88 -7.35 3.90
CA ALA A 317 18.43 -6.18 3.20
C ALA A 317 19.27 -6.56 1.97
N SER A 318 20.04 -7.65 2.06
CA SER A 318 20.90 -8.13 0.95
C SER A 318 20.17 -8.92 -0.13
N ALA A 319 18.89 -9.25 0.06
CA ALA A 319 18.09 -9.96 -0.93
C ALA A 319 17.69 -9.08 -2.13
N PHE A 320 17.82 -7.76 -2.00
CA PHE A 320 17.40 -6.81 -3.04
C PHE A 320 18.59 -6.00 -3.54
N VAL A 321 18.75 -5.92 -4.87
CA VAL A 321 19.78 -5.08 -5.49
C VAL A 321 19.44 -3.60 -5.32
N HIS A 322 18.16 -3.25 -5.49
CA HIS A 322 17.65 -1.90 -5.33
C HIS A 322 16.14 -1.91 -5.02
N HIS A 323 15.59 -0.77 -4.61
CA HIS A 323 14.18 -0.67 -4.20
C HIS A 323 13.15 -0.98 -5.30
N GLY A 324 13.49 -0.78 -6.59
CA GLY A 324 12.60 -1.17 -7.71
C GLY A 324 12.32 -2.67 -7.77
N GLN A 325 13.39 -3.48 -7.71
CA GLN A 325 13.31 -4.94 -7.63
C GLN A 325 12.59 -5.38 -6.36
N ARG A 326 12.92 -4.79 -5.21
CA ARG A 326 12.23 -5.08 -3.95
C ARG A 326 10.72 -4.91 -4.10
N THR A 327 10.24 -3.76 -4.55
CA THR A 327 8.80 -3.50 -4.70
C THR A 327 8.14 -4.48 -5.67
N ALA A 328 8.75 -4.76 -6.83
CA ALA A 328 8.19 -5.72 -7.78
C ALA A 328 8.12 -7.16 -7.22
N LEU A 329 9.18 -7.63 -6.55
CA LEU A 329 9.21 -8.96 -5.93
C LEU A 329 8.24 -9.06 -4.75
N SER A 330 8.17 -8.03 -3.88
CA SER A 330 7.21 -7.97 -2.78
C SER A 330 5.77 -8.05 -3.31
N GLN A 331 5.45 -7.32 -4.38
CA GLN A 331 4.12 -7.35 -5.00
C GLN A 331 3.80 -8.72 -5.60
N ARG A 332 4.74 -9.36 -6.29
CA ARG A 332 4.57 -10.75 -6.79
C ARG A 332 4.31 -11.73 -5.65
N ALA A 333 5.00 -11.58 -4.52
CA ALA A 333 4.77 -12.43 -3.35
C ALA A 333 3.37 -12.20 -2.74
N LEU A 334 2.96 -10.94 -2.57
CA LEU A 334 1.68 -10.60 -1.94
C LEU A 334 0.46 -10.74 -2.87
N GLN A 335 0.68 -10.96 -4.18
CA GLN A 335 -0.38 -11.13 -5.18
C GLN A 335 -0.17 -12.42 -6.01
N ALA A 336 -0.99 -13.45 -5.76
CA ALA A 336 -0.90 -14.77 -6.43
C ALA A 336 -0.83 -14.68 -7.97
N HIS A 337 -1.56 -13.72 -8.53
CA HIS A 337 -1.60 -13.48 -9.97
C HIS A 337 -1.34 -12.00 -10.23
N ALA A 338 -0.17 -11.51 -9.80
CA ALA A 338 0.29 -10.16 -10.13
C ALA A 338 0.25 -9.88 -11.64
N ASP A 339 0.20 -8.60 -12.00
CA ASP A 339 0.23 -8.13 -13.39
C ASP A 339 1.39 -8.80 -14.15
N ARG A 340 1.08 -9.27 -15.36
CA ARG A 340 2.06 -9.88 -16.28
C ARG A 340 3.16 -8.90 -16.69
N LEU A 341 2.88 -7.61 -16.67
CA LEU A 341 3.81 -6.54 -17.01
C LEU A 341 4.51 -5.94 -15.77
N LEU A 342 4.37 -6.56 -14.60
CA LEU A 342 5.09 -6.14 -13.41
C LEU A 342 6.56 -6.59 -13.51
N GLY A 343 7.48 -5.65 -13.39
CA GLY A 343 8.92 -5.89 -13.35
C GLY A 343 9.67 -4.70 -12.76
N TRP A 344 10.97 -4.61 -13.04
CA TRP A 344 11.81 -3.53 -12.55
C TRP A 344 12.90 -3.17 -13.56
N THR A 345 13.54 -2.03 -13.36
CA THR A 345 14.75 -1.66 -14.08
C THR A 345 15.62 -0.73 -13.24
N GLU A 346 16.77 -0.37 -13.80
CA GLU A 346 17.66 0.62 -13.25
C GLU A 346 17.89 1.75 -14.28
N LEU A 347 17.80 2.98 -13.80
CA LEU A 347 18.12 4.19 -14.55
C LEU A 347 19.05 5.05 -13.70
N ARG A 348 20.25 5.34 -14.22
CA ARG A 348 21.28 6.16 -13.55
C ARG A 348 21.65 5.64 -12.15
N GLY A 349 21.75 4.32 -11.97
CA GLY A 349 22.08 3.71 -10.68
C GLY A 349 20.93 3.66 -9.67
N VAL A 350 19.71 4.03 -10.08
CA VAL A 350 18.53 4.06 -9.21
C VAL A 350 17.49 3.07 -9.72
N GLY A 351 16.91 2.29 -8.81
CA GLY A 351 15.89 1.29 -9.10
C GLY A 351 14.50 1.88 -9.37
N TYR A 352 13.85 1.37 -10.40
CA TYR A 352 12.48 1.70 -10.81
C TYR A 352 11.62 0.44 -10.77
N VAL A 353 10.40 0.56 -10.25
CA VAL A 353 9.34 -0.43 -10.49
C VAL A 353 8.68 -0.10 -11.82
N VAL A 354 8.37 -1.13 -12.60
CA VAL A 354 7.74 -1.02 -13.91
C VAL A 354 6.47 -1.85 -13.93
N SER A 355 5.36 -1.27 -14.35
CA SER A 355 4.05 -1.95 -14.41
C SER A 355 3.14 -1.33 -15.47
N GLU A 356 2.04 -1.99 -15.83
CA GLU A 356 0.99 -1.35 -16.61
C GLU A 356 0.36 -0.20 -15.82
N LEU A 357 0.11 0.93 -16.47
CA LEU A 357 -0.90 1.89 -15.99
C LEU A 357 -2.28 1.34 -16.38
N SER A 358 -2.80 0.44 -15.53
CA SER A 358 -3.98 -0.35 -15.87
C SER A 358 -5.27 0.49 -15.85
N PRO A 359 -6.16 0.35 -16.86
CA PRO A 359 -7.48 0.98 -16.82
C PRO A 359 -8.42 0.33 -15.80
N TYR A 360 -8.05 -0.83 -15.26
CA TYR A 360 -8.85 -1.65 -14.37
C TYR A 360 -8.50 -1.44 -12.89
N GLU A 361 -7.53 -0.57 -12.60
CA GLU A 361 -7.24 -0.14 -11.25
C GLU A 361 -8.28 0.88 -10.76
N ALA A 362 -8.96 0.53 -9.69
CA ALA A 362 -9.87 1.43 -9.01
C ALA A 362 -9.83 1.19 -7.50
N ASP A 363 -9.61 2.25 -6.74
CA ASP A 363 -9.63 2.22 -5.29
C ASP A 363 -11.07 2.10 -4.75
N LEU A 364 -11.18 1.63 -3.51
CA LEU A 364 -12.43 1.70 -2.78
C LEU A 364 -12.77 3.16 -2.44
N ASP A 365 -13.97 3.60 -2.82
CA ASP A 365 -14.46 4.92 -2.49
C ASP A 365 -15.10 4.91 -1.09
N TRP A 366 -14.42 5.53 -0.13
CA TRP A 366 -14.88 5.61 1.26
C TRP A 366 -15.82 6.78 1.51
N ASP A 367 -15.98 7.73 0.58
CA ASP A 367 -16.93 8.83 0.72
C ASP A 367 -18.37 8.30 0.66
N ASP A 368 -18.60 7.28 -0.18
CA ASP A 368 -19.89 6.61 -0.35
C ASP A 368 -20.19 5.54 0.73
N VAL A 369 -19.22 5.19 1.59
CA VAL A 369 -19.38 4.18 2.65
C VAL A 369 -19.53 4.89 3.99
N THR A 370 -20.76 5.28 4.34
CA THR A 370 -21.02 6.14 5.52
C THR A 370 -21.61 5.41 6.71
N GLU A 371 -22.45 4.40 6.50
CA GLU A 371 -23.13 3.73 7.61
C GLU A 371 -22.23 2.64 8.25
N PRO A 372 -22.27 2.46 9.58
CA PRO A 372 -21.47 1.44 10.26
C PRO A 372 -21.65 0.03 9.69
N ALA A 373 -22.86 -0.32 9.24
CA ALA A 373 -23.14 -1.63 8.64
C ALA A 373 -22.44 -1.82 7.29
N ASP A 374 -22.32 -0.76 6.49
CA ASP A 374 -21.62 -0.81 5.21
C ASP A 374 -20.10 -0.90 5.42
N VAL A 375 -19.57 -0.14 6.38
CA VAL A 375 -18.15 -0.23 6.79
C VAL A 375 -17.84 -1.63 7.33
N ASP A 376 -18.70 -2.18 8.17
CA ASP A 376 -18.59 -3.54 8.71
C ASP A 376 -18.56 -4.60 7.60
N ALA A 377 -19.42 -4.48 6.58
CA ALA A 377 -19.40 -5.35 5.41
C ALA A 377 -18.08 -5.27 4.64
N VAL A 378 -17.57 -4.05 4.40
CA VAL A 378 -16.27 -3.84 3.74
C VAL A 378 -15.13 -4.45 4.55
N LEU A 379 -15.09 -4.25 5.87
CA LEU A 379 -14.00 -4.75 6.73
C LEU A 379 -13.89 -6.27 6.76
N ARG A 380 -14.97 -7.01 6.53
CA ARG A 380 -14.89 -8.46 6.29
C ARG A 380 -14.06 -8.80 5.06
N TYR A 381 -14.28 -8.08 3.96
CA TYR A 381 -13.51 -8.27 2.73
C TYR A 381 -12.05 -7.82 2.91
N LEU A 382 -11.78 -6.73 3.64
CA LEU A 382 -10.40 -6.31 3.89
C LEU A 382 -9.64 -7.34 4.73
N GLY A 383 -10.29 -7.92 5.75
CA GLY A 383 -9.72 -8.99 6.57
C GLY A 383 -9.37 -10.22 5.74
N HIS A 384 -10.29 -10.64 4.88
CA HIS A 384 -10.07 -11.74 3.94
C HIS A 384 -8.94 -11.44 2.95
N ALA A 385 -8.91 -10.24 2.36
CA ALA A 385 -7.86 -9.83 1.41
C ALA A 385 -6.48 -9.79 2.06
N THR A 386 -6.38 -9.27 3.30
CA THR A 386 -5.12 -9.24 4.07
C THR A 386 -4.63 -10.65 4.37
N ALA A 387 -5.52 -11.53 4.85
CA ALA A 387 -5.19 -12.92 5.12
C ALA A 387 -4.69 -13.63 3.85
N ARG A 388 -5.35 -13.38 2.72
CA ARG A 388 -4.95 -13.96 1.43
C ARG A 388 -3.59 -13.47 0.99
N ALA A 389 -3.29 -12.18 1.12
CA ALA A 389 -1.98 -11.63 0.77
C ALA A 389 -0.86 -12.27 1.62
N HIS A 390 -1.06 -12.39 2.93
CA HIS A 390 -0.08 -13.06 3.81
C HIS A 390 0.08 -14.55 3.49
N ALA A 391 -1.01 -15.27 3.18
CA ALA A 391 -1.00 -16.72 2.95
C ALA A 391 -0.56 -17.15 1.54
N VAL A 392 -0.51 -16.25 0.56
CA VAL A 392 -0.02 -16.55 -0.79
C VAL A 392 1.49 -16.37 -0.92
N ALA A 393 2.08 -15.60 0.00
CA ALA A 393 3.46 -15.14 -0.08
C ALA A 393 4.53 -16.24 0.00
N ASP A 394 4.14 -17.48 0.23
CA ASP A 394 4.98 -18.68 0.27
C ASP A 394 4.97 -19.50 -1.04
N ARG A 395 4.06 -19.24 -2.00
CA ARG A 395 3.83 -20.13 -3.16
C ARG A 395 4.49 -19.70 -4.47
N ASP A 396 4.48 -18.41 -4.79
CA ASP A 396 4.87 -17.92 -6.12
C ASP A 396 6.19 -17.13 -6.14
N ALA A 397 6.89 -17.04 -5.01
CA ALA A 397 8.18 -16.36 -4.90
C ALA A 397 9.34 -17.30 -5.32
N GLU A 398 9.31 -17.80 -6.57
CA GLU A 398 10.46 -18.51 -7.18
C GLU A 398 11.75 -17.66 -7.12
N ASP A 399 11.60 -16.33 -7.01
CA ASP A 399 12.69 -15.36 -7.10
C ASP A 399 13.36 -14.99 -5.76
N ALA A 400 12.86 -15.44 -4.59
CA ALA A 400 13.38 -14.93 -3.31
C ALA A 400 13.64 -15.95 -2.16
N ASP A 401 12.94 -17.08 -2.03
CA ASP A 401 13.09 -18.05 -0.91
C ASP A 401 13.21 -17.41 0.49
N LEU A 402 12.65 -16.21 0.69
CA LEU A 402 12.76 -15.45 1.94
C LEU A 402 11.75 -15.91 3.01
N VAL A 403 10.66 -16.55 2.58
CA VAL A 403 9.60 -17.08 3.43
C VAL A 403 9.33 -18.53 3.02
N GLY A 404 10.07 -19.46 3.63
CA GLY A 404 9.99 -20.90 3.32
C GLY A 404 9.00 -21.69 4.18
N PHE A 405 7.97 -21.06 4.74
CA PHE A 405 6.97 -21.69 5.61
C PHE A 405 5.56 -21.19 5.28
N GLN A 406 4.55 -22.00 5.60
CA GLN A 406 3.15 -21.64 5.43
C GLN A 406 2.76 -20.56 6.46
N VAL A 407 2.52 -19.35 5.98
CA VAL A 407 2.28 -18.18 6.85
C VAL A 407 1.00 -18.34 7.64
N GLU A 408 -0.06 -18.88 7.02
CA GLU A 408 -1.33 -19.16 7.68
C GLU A 408 -1.17 -20.09 8.88
N ASP A 409 -0.35 -21.13 8.77
CA ASP A 409 -0.11 -22.10 9.84
C ASP A 409 0.69 -21.46 10.98
N ALA A 410 1.74 -20.72 10.66
CA ALA A 410 2.58 -20.05 11.65
C ALA A 410 1.78 -18.99 12.43
N VAL A 411 0.95 -18.19 11.76
CA VAL A 411 0.10 -17.19 12.41
C VAL A 411 -0.95 -17.87 13.29
N LEU A 412 -1.62 -18.92 12.80
CA LEU A 412 -2.61 -19.66 13.59
C LEU A 412 -2.00 -20.36 14.80
N GLU A 413 -0.75 -20.82 14.70
CA GLU A 413 -0.02 -21.40 15.83
C GLU A 413 0.25 -20.37 16.93
N VAL A 414 0.73 -19.18 16.57
CA VAL A 414 1.08 -18.13 17.56
C VAL A 414 -0.15 -17.59 18.28
N VAL A 415 -1.31 -17.50 17.60
CA VAL A 415 -2.56 -17.02 18.22
C VAL A 415 -3.39 -18.14 18.86
N SER A 416 -2.97 -19.41 18.75
CA SER A 416 -3.77 -20.58 19.14
C SER A 416 -4.20 -20.54 20.61
N GLY A 417 -5.51 -20.66 20.86
CA GLY A 417 -6.08 -20.64 22.21
C GLY A 417 -6.09 -19.27 22.88
N ARG A 418 -5.66 -18.21 22.17
CA ARG A 418 -5.56 -16.83 22.63
C ARG A 418 -6.15 -15.85 21.61
N GLU A 419 -7.01 -16.32 20.71
CA GLU A 419 -7.55 -15.47 19.63
C GLU A 419 -8.40 -14.31 20.13
N ASP A 420 -9.11 -14.50 21.24
CA ASP A 420 -9.89 -13.43 21.87
C ASP A 420 -8.98 -12.36 22.49
N GLU A 421 -7.86 -12.76 23.08
CA GLU A 421 -6.83 -11.84 23.59
C GLU A 421 -6.16 -11.07 22.45
N PHE A 422 -5.84 -11.75 21.33
CA PHE A 422 -5.26 -11.12 20.15
C PHE A 422 -6.19 -10.06 19.55
N VAL A 423 -7.48 -10.37 19.44
CA VAL A 423 -8.49 -9.42 18.97
C VAL A 423 -8.62 -8.24 19.92
N ALA A 424 -8.65 -8.48 21.23
CA ALA A 424 -8.71 -7.42 22.23
C ALA A 424 -7.46 -6.51 22.18
N ASP A 425 -6.27 -7.07 21.99
CA ASP A 425 -5.02 -6.32 21.83
C ASP A 425 -5.06 -5.40 20.61
N LEU A 426 -5.49 -5.90 19.44
CA LEU A 426 -5.61 -5.08 18.24
C LEU A 426 -6.70 -4.00 18.36
N VAL A 427 -7.80 -4.27 19.06
CA VAL A 427 -8.82 -3.24 19.38
C VAL A 427 -8.21 -2.16 20.30
N GLY A 428 -7.50 -2.57 21.35
CA GLY A 428 -6.82 -1.64 22.26
C GLY A 428 -5.78 -0.78 21.54
N PHE A 429 -4.98 -1.41 20.68
CA PHE A 429 -3.98 -0.73 19.84
C PHE A 429 -4.63 0.28 18.91
N ALA A 430 -5.72 -0.09 18.22
CA ALA A 430 -6.42 0.80 17.29
C ALA A 430 -6.81 2.14 17.95
N HIS A 431 -7.46 2.08 19.12
CA HIS A 431 -7.87 3.26 19.88
C HIS A 431 -6.70 4.06 20.43
N ALA A 432 -5.72 3.37 21.01
CA ALA A 432 -4.57 4.01 21.61
C ALA A 432 -3.71 4.72 20.56
N TYR A 433 -3.40 4.04 19.45
CA TYR A 433 -2.54 4.59 18.41
C TYR A 433 -3.26 5.64 17.56
N ALA A 434 -4.57 5.52 17.31
CA ALA A 434 -5.34 6.58 16.66
C ALA A 434 -5.41 7.88 17.50
N ARG A 435 -5.32 7.81 18.84
CA ARG A 435 -5.11 9.00 19.68
C ARG A 435 -3.74 9.62 19.43
N VAL A 436 -2.67 8.81 19.49
CA VAL A 436 -1.30 9.26 19.22
C VAL A 436 -1.22 9.97 17.87
N VAL A 437 -1.78 9.38 16.81
CA VAL A 437 -1.77 9.95 15.46
C VAL A 437 -2.51 11.29 15.38
N ARG A 438 -3.64 11.45 16.08
CA ARG A 438 -4.38 12.73 16.11
C ARG A 438 -3.58 13.83 16.81
N ASP A 439 -2.93 13.49 17.92
CA ASP A 439 -2.10 14.45 18.65
C ASP A 439 -0.82 14.79 17.87
N ASP A 440 -0.23 13.81 17.20
CA ASP A 440 0.94 14.00 16.34
C ASP A 440 0.62 14.78 15.07
N HIS A 441 -0.57 14.60 14.50
CA HIS A 441 -1.06 15.43 13.40
C HIS A 441 -1.12 16.91 13.83
N ARG A 442 -1.66 17.20 15.02
CA ARG A 442 -1.67 18.57 15.58
C ARG A 442 -0.23 19.11 15.69
N ARG A 443 0.69 18.34 16.28
CA ARG A 443 2.10 18.73 16.45
C ARG A 443 2.80 18.96 15.10
N PHE A 444 2.56 18.08 14.12
CA PHE A 444 3.05 18.22 12.75
C PHE A 444 2.53 19.51 12.10
N VAL A 445 1.24 19.80 12.22
CA VAL A 445 0.64 21.03 11.66
C VAL A 445 1.25 22.27 12.30
N GLU A 446 1.44 22.28 13.62
CA GLU A 446 2.11 23.38 14.33
C GLU A 446 3.56 23.55 13.87
N ALA A 447 4.34 22.46 13.81
CA ALA A 447 5.71 22.47 13.34
C ALA A 447 5.83 22.96 11.88
N PHE A 448 4.95 22.50 10.99
CA PHE A 448 4.96 22.89 9.58
C PHE A 448 4.57 24.36 9.39
N ARG A 449 3.61 24.87 10.15
CA ARG A 449 3.18 26.28 10.10
C ARG A 449 4.19 27.25 10.70
N SER A 450 5.06 26.77 11.59
CA SER A 450 6.13 27.54 12.22
C SER A 450 7.50 27.34 11.57
N ASP A 451 7.55 26.75 10.36
CA ASP A 451 8.78 26.45 9.61
C ASP A 451 9.83 25.67 10.43
N ARG A 452 9.38 24.81 11.35
CA ARG A 452 10.24 23.94 12.17
C ARG A 452 10.70 22.69 11.43
N ILE A 453 10.12 22.37 10.27
CA ILE A 453 10.53 21.23 9.44
C ILE A 453 11.58 21.73 8.42
N PRO A 454 12.86 21.32 8.53
CA PRO A 454 13.91 21.78 7.64
C PRO A 454 13.65 21.42 6.17
N GLY A 455 14.07 22.28 5.24
CA GLY A 455 14.02 22.03 3.79
C GLY A 455 12.66 22.29 3.12
N VAL A 456 11.56 22.40 3.87
CA VAL A 456 10.22 22.64 3.32
C VAL A 456 9.47 23.68 4.15
N SER A 457 9.39 24.92 3.65
CA SER A 457 8.60 25.97 4.32
C SER A 457 7.10 25.85 4.03
N GLY A 458 6.26 26.28 4.98
CA GLY A 458 4.81 26.40 4.79
C GLY A 458 4.42 27.41 3.70
N THR A 459 5.27 28.42 3.47
CA THR A 459 5.08 29.52 2.51
C THR A 459 6.14 29.54 1.41
N ALA A 460 5.72 29.93 0.20
CA ALA A 460 6.55 29.90 -1.01
C ALA A 460 7.84 30.71 -0.88
#